data_AF-A0A1H7BMW3-F1
#
_entry.id   AF-A0A1H7BMW3-F1
#
_cell.length_a   1.000
_cell.length_b   1.000
_cell.length_c   1.000
_cell.angle_alpha   90.00
_cell.angle_beta   90.00
_cell.angle_gamma   90.00
#
_symmetry.space_group_name_H-M   'P 1'
#
loop_
_entity.id
_entity.type
_entity.pdbx_description
1 polymer ?
#
loop_
_entity_poly.entity_id
_entity_poly.type
_entity_poly.pdbx_seq_one_letter_code
_entity_poly.pdbx_strand_id
1 'polypeptide(L)' 'MSEDDLKALQKDVSQKKRIATEWASQIHDLVEDRLLIDYATLPELAQRTHQACLDWAAAKARLDQASAG' A
#
# COMPACT_ATOMS: atom_id res chain seq x y z
N MET A 1 8.08 -24.11 -0.72
CA MET A 1 6.75 -23.54 -1.02
C MET A 1 6.20 -24.19 -2.29
N SER A 2 4.89 -24.31 -2.49
CA SER A 2 4.38 -24.71 -3.82
C SER A 2 4.39 -23.52 -4.79
N GLU A 3 4.35 -23.78 -6.10
CA GLU A 3 4.20 -22.72 -7.10
C GLU A 3 2.91 -21.92 -6.93
N ASP A 4 1.83 -22.57 -6.48
CA ASP A 4 0.55 -21.91 -6.25
C ASP A 4 0.58 -20.99 -5.03
N ASP A 5 1.30 -21.36 -3.97
CA ASP A 5 1.54 -20.49 -2.81
C ASP A 5 2.36 -19.25 -3.21
N LEU A 6 3.38 -19.42 -4.05
CA LEU A 6 4.18 -18.30 -4.56
C LEU A 6 3.34 -17.35 -5.42
N LYS A 7 2.49 -17.88 -6.30
CA LYS A 7 1.53 -17.07 -7.09
C LYS A 7 0.56 -16.31 -6.19
N ALA A 8 0.08 -16.92 -5.12
CA ALA A 8 -0.79 -16.27 -4.16
C ALA A 8 -0.09 -15.08 -3.46
N LEU A 9 1.16 -15.27 -3.02
CA LEU A 9 1.97 -14.20 -2.42
C LEU A 9 2.26 -13.06 -3.40
N GLN A 10 2.57 -13.36 -4.66
CA GLN A 10 2.74 -12.35 -5.71
C GLN A 10 1.47 -11.52 -5.93
N LYS A 11 0.31 -12.19 -5.95
CA LYS A 11 -0.99 -11.52 -6.07
C LYS A 11 -1.27 -10.61 -4.88
N ASP A 12 -0.98 -11.07 -3.66
CA ASP A 12 -1.14 -10.27 -2.43
C ASP A 12 -0.27 -9.00 -2.47
N VAL A 13 1.00 -9.13 -2.85
CA VAL A 13 1.91 -7.99 -3.03
C VAL A 13 1.37 -6.99 -4.06
N SER A 14 0.90 -7.48 -5.21
CA SER A 14 0.34 -6.64 -6.27
C SER A 14 -0.92 -5.88 -5.80
N GLN A 15 -1.83 -6.58 -5.11
CA GLN A 15 -3.04 -5.99 -4.56
C GLN A 15 -2.73 -4.90 -3.52
N LYS A 16 -1.82 -5.18 -2.58
CA LYS A 16 -1.44 -4.20 -1.55
C LYS A 16 -0.69 -3.00 -2.13
N LYS A 17 0.13 -3.21 -3.16
CA LYS A 17 0.77 -2.12 -3.91
C LYS A 17 -0.29 -1.19 -4.51
N ARG A 18 -1.31 -1.76 -5.17
CA ARG A 18 -2.41 -0.98 -5.73
C ARG A 18 -3.11 -0.13 -4.67
N ILE A 19 -3.44 -0.73 -3.52
CA ILE A 19 -4.07 -0.01 -2.40
C ILE A 19 -3.19 1.14 -1.90
N ALA A 20 -1.89 0.91 -1.73
CA ALA A 20 -0.96 1.97 -1.31
C ALA A 20 -0.90 3.12 -2.33
N THR A 21 -0.89 2.80 -3.63
CA THR A 21 -0.93 3.82 -4.69
C THR A 21 -2.25 4.59 -4.71
N GLU A 22 -3.40 3.92 -4.49
CA GLU A 22 -4.71 4.58 -4.41
C GLU A 22 -4.78 5.58 -3.24
N TRP A 23 -4.19 5.25 -2.09
CA TRP A 23 -4.08 6.20 -0.98
C TRP A 23 -3.14 7.37 -1.28
N ALA A 24 -2.01 7.11 -1.95
CA ALA A 24 -1.11 8.18 -2.39
C ALA A 24 -1.80 9.17 -3.34
N SER A 25 -2.64 8.68 -4.26
CA SER A 25 -3.46 9.54 -5.12
C SER A 25 -4.44 10.41 -4.31
N GLN A 26 -5.09 9.87 -3.28
CA GLN A 26 -5.99 10.67 -2.44
C GLN A 26 -5.26 11.78 -1.68
N ILE A 27 -4.03 11.54 -1.22
CA ILE A 27 -3.20 12.60 -0.62
C ILE A 27 -2.85 13.66 -1.66
N HIS A 28 -2.44 13.23 -2.86
CA HIS A 28 -2.12 14.14 -3.96
C HIS A 28 -3.29 15.07 -4.28
N ASP A 29 -4.49 14.50 -4.49
CA ASP A 29 -5.70 15.26 -4.82
C ASP A 29 -6.10 16.20 -3.68
N LEU A 30 -5.96 15.78 -2.42
CA LEU A 30 -6.21 16.65 -1.27
C LEU A 30 -5.28 17.87 -1.30
N VAL A 31 -3.98 17.63 -1.45
CA VAL A 31 -2.95 18.67 -1.37
C VAL A 31 -3.02 19.63 -2.57
N GLU A 32 -3.31 19.11 -3.77
CA GLU A 32 -3.40 19.90 -5.00
C GLU A 32 -4.69 20.73 -5.06
N ASP A 33 -5.85 20.14 -4.76
CA ASP A 33 -7.14 20.76 -5.07
C ASP A 33 -7.84 21.40 -3.87
N ARG A 34 -7.68 20.83 -2.67
CA ARG A 34 -8.58 21.13 -1.54
C ARG A 34 -7.90 21.42 -0.22
N LEU A 35 -6.57 21.59 -0.20
CA LEU A 35 -5.79 21.68 1.04
C LEU A 35 -6.37 22.69 2.03
N LEU A 36 -6.62 23.94 1.61
CA LEU A 36 -7.09 24.98 2.52
C LEU A 36 -8.52 24.77 3.04
N ILE A 37 -9.28 23.87 2.42
CA ILE A 37 -10.68 23.59 2.75
C ILE A 37 -10.78 22.29 3.58
N ASP A 38 -10.02 21.27 3.21
CA ASP A 38 -10.10 19.92 3.75
C ASP A 38 -8.86 19.48 4.56
N TYR A 39 -7.95 20.42 4.93
CA TYR A 39 -6.67 20.11 5.60
C TYR A 39 -6.81 19.22 6.84
N ALA A 40 -7.93 19.29 7.56
CA ALA A 40 -8.18 18.50 8.76
C ALA A 40 -8.16 16.98 8.50
N THR A 41 -8.38 16.56 7.24
CA THR A 41 -8.36 15.14 6.84
C THR A 41 -6.95 14.62 6.52
N LEU A 42 -5.98 15.53 6.32
CA LEU A 42 -4.61 15.17 5.94
C LEU A 42 -3.95 14.18 6.93
N PRO A 43 -4.06 14.34 8.27
CA PRO A 43 -3.47 13.39 9.20
C PRO A 43 -4.02 11.97 9.07
N GLU A 44 -5.35 11.82 8.89
CA GLU A 44 -5.96 10.51 8.69
C GLU A 44 -5.50 9.89 7.36
N LEU A 45 -5.53 10.65 6.26
CA LEU A 45 -5.07 10.18 4.96
C LEU A 45 -3.58 9.76 5.00
N ALA A 46 -2.73 10.53 5.68
CA ALA A 46 -1.33 10.19 5.89
C ALA A 46 -1.18 8.87 6.68
N GLN A 47 -1.95 8.69 7.76
CA GLN A 47 -1.93 7.47 8.55
C GLN A 47 -2.37 6.24 7.73
N ARG A 48 -3.44 6.37 6.95
CA ARG A 48 -3.95 5.29 6.06
C ARG A 48 -2.93 4.93 4.98
N THR A 49 -2.33 5.93 4.35
CA THR A 49 -1.29 5.73 3.34
C THR A 49 -0.08 5.01 3.93
N HIS A 50 0.39 5.46 5.10
CA HIS A 50 1.51 4.82 5.79
C HIS A 50 1.19 3.36 6.14
N GLN A 51 0.00 3.08 6.68
CA GLN A 51 -0.42 1.71 6.98
C GLN A 51 -0.46 0.83 5.71
N ALA A 52 -0.99 1.33 4.60
CA ALA A 52 -1.01 0.58 3.34
C ALA A 52 0.41 0.27 2.82
N CYS A 53 1.36 1.19 2.99
CA CYS A 53 2.77 0.96 2.68
C CYS A 53 3.39 -0.12 3.58
N LEU A 54 3.09 -0.10 4.89
CA LEU A 54 3.56 -1.14 5.83
C LEU A 54 3.00 -2.51 5.47
N ASP A 55 1.71 -2.58 5.13
CA ASP A 55 1.06 -3.83 4.73
C ASP A 55 1.68 -4.39 3.45
N TRP A 56 1.94 -3.53 2.45
CA TRP A 56 2.65 -3.92 1.23
C TRP A 56 4.07 -4.41 1.54
N ALA A 57 4.82 -3.69 2.38
CA ALA A 57 6.18 -4.07 2.75
C ALA A 57 6.21 -5.43 3.46
N ALA A 58 5.26 -5.69 4.37
CA ALA A 58 5.14 -6.98 5.04
C ALA A 58 4.83 -8.12 4.06
N ALA A 59 3.93 -7.90 3.09
CA ALA A 59 3.66 -8.89 2.05
C ALA A 59 4.88 -9.14 1.14
N LYS A 60 5.60 -8.08 0.78
CA LYS A 60 6.81 -8.19 -0.03
C LYS A 60 7.90 -8.98 0.69
N ALA A 61 8.09 -8.73 1.99
CA ALA A 61 9.04 -9.48 2.81
C ALA A 61 8.70 -10.99 2.86
N ARG A 62 7.40 -11.34 2.99
CA ARG A 62 6.96 -12.74 2.94
C ARG A 62 7.25 -13.39 1.59
N LEU A 63 6.98 -12.67 0.49
CA LEU A 63 7.30 -13.16 -0.85
C LEU A 63 8.82 -13.34 -1.06
N ASP A 64 9.64 -12.44 -0.54
CA ASP A 64 11.09 -12.52 -0.71
C ASP A 64 11.68 -13.69 0.09
N GLN A 65 11.24 -13.88 1.32
CA GLN A 65 11.61 -15.05 2.13
C GLN A 65 11.16 -16.36 1.46
N ALA A 66 9.97 -16.35 0.85
CA ALA A 66 9.42 -17.47 0.11
C ALA A 66 10.18 -17.83 -1.16
N SER A 67 10.78 -16.84 -1.83
CA SER A 67 11.46 -16.98 -3.11
C SER A 67 12.95 -17.30 -2.95
N ALA A 68 13.51 -17.11 -1.75
CA ALA A 68 14.92 -17.33 -1.44
C ALA A 68 15.23 -18.75 -0.92
N GLY A 69 14.22 -19.60 -0.72
CA GLY A 69 14.36 -20.99 -0.28
C GLY A 69 13.64 -21.97 -1.21
#